data_AF-A0A8K0JE21-F1
#
_entry.id   AF-A0A8K0JE21-F1
#
_cell.length_a   1.000
_cell.length_b   1.000
_cell.length_c   1.000
_cell.angle_alpha   90.00
_cell.angle_beta   90.00
_cell.angle_gamma   90.00
#
_symmetry.space_group_name_H-M   'P 1'
#
loop_
_entity.id
_entity.type
_entity.pdbx_description
1 polymer ?
#
loop_
_entity_poly.entity_id
_entity_poly.type
_entity_poly.pdbx_seq_one_letter_code
_entity_poly.pdbx_strand_id
1 'polypeptide(L)'
;MPSNAQIDPLLTELFERSPLPPLEPGKTVYSTSLQTRIKSLQTTPAVKAALNLANDDIKGCHDIVEKMQGESTADCLHAILHRREGDYWNSNWWWSRIQHPLFPSTRQCKTFVNACEKSTPGSEEDGELREQQWQEMKRVVRWVVDNKA
;
A
#
# COMPACT_ATOMS: atom_id res chain seq x y z
N MET A 1 14.42 3.65 18.20
CA MET A 1 13.17 3.21 17.55
C MET A 1 12.12 4.24 17.93
N PRO A 2 11.39 4.84 16.98
CA PRO A 2 10.26 5.68 17.36
C PRO A 2 9.28 4.78 18.12
N SER A 3 8.78 5.23 19.26
CA SER A 3 7.72 4.50 19.93
C SER A 3 6.46 4.51 19.05
N ASN A 4 5.66 3.45 19.11
CA ASN A 4 4.34 3.38 18.47
C ASN A 4 3.51 4.66 18.69
N ALA A 5 3.75 5.38 19.79
CA ALA A 5 3.15 6.68 20.10
C ALA A 5 3.23 7.75 18.99
N GLN A 6 4.24 7.75 18.10
CA GLN A 6 4.30 8.69 16.96
C GLN A 6 3.61 8.15 15.71
N ILE A 7 3.53 6.82 15.56
CA ILE A 7 2.94 6.14 14.41
C ILE A 7 1.41 6.05 14.58
N ASP A 8 0.92 5.76 15.79
CA ASP A 8 -0.50 5.54 16.07
C ASP A 8 -1.40 6.73 15.66
N PRO A 9 -1.03 8.00 15.88
CA PRO A 9 -1.83 9.13 15.40
C PRO A 9 -1.87 9.23 13.87
N LEU A 10 -0.78 8.87 13.19
CA LEU A 10 -0.74 8.82 11.71
C LEU A 10 -1.63 7.69 11.19
N LEU A 11 -1.59 6.51 11.83
CA LEU A 11 -2.44 5.39 11.47
C LEU A 11 -3.92 5.70 11.68
N THR A 12 -4.27 6.38 12.77
CA THR A 12 -5.65 6.79 13.06
C THR A 12 -6.15 7.70 11.95
N GLU A 13 -5.43 8.79 11.66
CA GLU A 13 -5.81 9.75 10.60
C GLU A 13 -5.85 9.09 9.21
N LEU A 14 -4.87 8.23 8.89
CA LEU A 14 -4.89 7.48 7.63
C LEU A 14 -6.08 6.54 7.55
N PHE A 15 -6.35 5.74 8.59
CA PHE A 15 -7.36 4.67 8.56
C PHE A 15 -8.80 5.17 8.64
N GLU A 16 -9.00 6.36 9.22
CA GLU A 16 -10.28 7.07 9.25
C GLU A 16 -10.53 7.92 8.00
N ARG A 17 -9.60 7.92 7.04
CA ARG A 17 -9.74 8.71 5.81
C ARG A 17 -11.09 8.48 5.12
N SER A 18 -11.67 9.59 4.68
CA SER A 18 -12.83 9.62 3.79
C SER A 18 -12.56 10.62 2.66
N PRO A 19 -12.81 10.25 1.39
CA PRO A 19 -13.32 8.96 0.92
C PRO A 19 -12.29 7.83 1.02
N LEU A 20 -12.73 6.59 0.77
CA LEU A 20 -11.85 5.44 0.56
C LEU A 20 -10.77 5.78 -0.49
N PRO A 21 -9.57 5.19 -0.43
CA PRO A 21 -8.60 5.35 -1.50
C PRO A 21 -9.20 4.87 -2.84
N PRO A 22 -8.93 5.56 -3.95
CA PRO A 22 -9.23 5.01 -5.28
C PRO A 22 -8.39 3.76 -5.53
N LEU A 23 -8.81 2.94 -6.51
CA LEU A 23 -7.97 1.85 -7.01
C LEU A 23 -6.64 2.41 -7.51
N GLU A 24 -6.73 3.42 -8.37
CA GLU A 24 -5.61 4.12 -8.98
C GLU A 24 -5.64 5.63 -8.61
N PRO A 25 -4.83 6.11 -7.65
CA PRO A 25 -4.79 7.54 -7.31
C PRO A 25 -4.05 8.41 -8.33
N GLY A 26 -3.38 7.80 -9.32
CA GLY A 26 -2.50 8.50 -10.24
C GLY A 26 -1.37 9.22 -9.49
N LYS A 27 -1.27 10.54 -9.67
CA LYS A 27 -0.24 11.39 -9.02
C LYS A 27 -0.76 12.13 -7.77
N THR A 28 -2.01 11.90 -7.38
CA THR A 28 -2.63 12.61 -6.26
C THR A 28 -2.24 11.97 -4.95
N VAL A 29 -1.73 12.78 -4.03
CA VAL A 29 -1.50 12.41 -2.63
C VAL A 29 -2.76 12.72 -1.83
N TYR A 30 -3.16 11.82 -0.92
CA TYR A 30 -4.36 12.01 -0.09
C TYR A 30 -4.22 13.24 0.83
N SER A 31 -3.10 13.34 1.56
CA SER A 31 -2.81 14.47 2.44
C SER A 31 -1.34 14.87 2.39
N THR A 32 -1.07 16.11 1.97
CA THR A 32 0.27 16.71 1.98
C THR A 32 0.80 16.94 3.40
N SER A 33 -0.10 17.13 4.37
CA SER A 33 0.23 17.18 5.79
C SER A 33 0.76 15.83 6.29
N LEU A 34 0.04 14.74 5.98
CA LEU A 34 0.50 13.38 6.29
C LEU A 34 1.82 13.06 5.59
N GLN A 35 1.95 13.40 4.30
CA GLN A 35 3.19 13.21 3.54
C GLN A 35 4.39 13.87 4.23
N THR A 36 4.22 15.12 4.68
CA THR A 36 5.28 15.86 5.40
C THR A 36 5.65 15.19 6.72
N ARG A 37 4.64 14.75 7.49
CA ARG A 37 4.85 14.05 8.77
C ARG A 37 5.49 12.67 8.60
N ILE A 38 5.09 11.91 7.58
CA ILE A 38 5.69 10.61 7.22
C ILE A 38 7.16 10.82 6.84
N LYS A 39 7.47 11.86 6.06
CA LYS A 39 8.84 12.20 5.68
C LYS A 39 9.72 12.48 6.89
N SER A 40 9.24 13.26 7.86
CA SER A 40 9.98 13.64 9.07
C SER A 40 10.02 12.55 10.17
N LEU A 41 9.14 11.55 10.09
CA LEU A 41 9.06 10.45 11.03
C LEU A 41 10.41 9.72 11.17
N GLN A 42 10.86 9.49 12.40
CA GLN A 42 12.13 8.80 12.66
C GLN A 42 11.90 7.29 12.75
N THR A 43 11.58 6.63 11.63
CA THR A 43 11.26 5.19 11.55
C THR A 43 12.02 4.49 10.41
N THR A 44 11.86 3.18 10.28
CA THR A 44 12.47 2.40 9.21
C THR A 44 11.90 2.75 7.83
N PRO A 45 12.69 2.56 6.75
CA PRO A 45 12.21 2.80 5.39
C PRO A 45 10.94 1.99 5.05
N ALA A 46 10.83 0.74 5.50
CA ALA A 46 9.65 -0.10 5.29
C ALA A 46 8.37 0.56 5.84
N VAL A 47 8.42 1.07 7.08
CA VAL A 47 7.27 1.76 7.68
C VAL A 47 6.90 3.00 6.88
N LYS A 48 7.88 3.81 6.45
CA LYS A 48 7.61 4.98 5.60
C LYS A 48 6.97 4.60 4.26
N ALA A 49 7.45 3.54 3.62
CA ALA A 49 6.88 3.05 2.36
C ALA A 49 5.41 2.65 2.54
N ALA A 50 5.09 1.87 3.57
CA ALA A 50 3.72 1.46 3.85
C ALA A 50 2.79 2.64 4.15
N LEU A 51 3.27 3.64 4.90
CA LEU A 51 2.51 4.86 5.18
C LEU A 51 2.32 5.73 3.92
N ASN A 52 3.34 5.86 3.07
CA ASN A 52 3.23 6.56 1.79
C ASN A 52 2.21 5.89 0.87
N LEU A 53 2.23 4.55 0.79
CA LEU A 53 1.23 3.78 0.06
C LEU A 53 -0.18 4.09 0.58
N ALA A 54 -0.39 4.06 1.90
CA ALA A 54 -1.68 4.38 2.52
C ALA A 54 -2.15 5.84 2.29
N ASN A 55 -1.20 6.76 2.11
CA ASN A 55 -1.45 8.18 1.83
C ASN A 55 -1.57 8.49 0.32
N ASP A 56 -1.69 7.48 -0.53
CA ASP A 56 -1.71 7.61 -2.00
C ASP A 56 -0.44 8.23 -2.60
N ASP A 57 0.64 8.36 -1.82
CA ASP A 57 1.94 8.82 -2.30
C ASP A 57 2.69 7.67 -2.98
N ILE A 58 2.23 7.35 -4.19
CA ILE A 58 2.78 6.31 -5.05
C ILE A 58 4.29 6.53 -5.25
N LYS A 59 4.71 7.73 -5.63
CA LYS A 59 6.12 8.04 -5.86
C LYS A 59 6.94 7.84 -4.57
N GLY A 60 6.47 8.36 -3.45
CA GLY A 60 7.15 8.26 -2.16
C GLY A 60 7.25 6.81 -1.66
N CYS A 61 6.30 5.95 -2.01
CA CYS A 61 6.40 4.52 -1.76
C CYS A 61 7.40 3.84 -2.72
N HIS A 62 7.27 4.07 -4.03
CA HIS A 62 8.11 3.48 -5.08
C HIS A 62 9.60 3.75 -4.83
N ASP A 63 9.97 5.02 -4.62
CA ASP A 63 11.35 5.47 -4.37
C ASP A 63 12.03 4.73 -3.20
N ILE A 64 11.24 4.23 -2.24
CA ILE A 64 11.71 3.48 -1.08
C ILE A 64 11.75 1.98 -1.39
N VAL A 65 10.64 1.39 -1.84
CA VAL A 65 10.58 -0.08 -2.07
C VAL A 65 11.50 -0.53 -3.18
N GLU A 66 11.80 0.33 -4.16
CA GLU A 66 12.77 0.03 -5.21
C GLU A 66 14.19 -0.22 -4.66
N LYS A 67 14.54 0.42 -3.55
CA LYS A 67 15.85 0.22 -2.88
C LYS A 67 15.86 -0.99 -1.94
N MET A 68 14.69 -1.60 -1.72
CA MET A 68 14.48 -2.69 -0.77
C MET A 68 14.05 -3.99 -1.47
N GLN A 69 14.17 -4.07 -2.79
CA GLN A 69 13.79 -5.25 -3.57
C GLN A 69 14.50 -6.51 -3.04
N GLY A 70 13.76 -7.61 -2.96
CA GLY A 70 14.22 -8.87 -2.38
C GLY A 70 13.88 -9.02 -0.89
N GLU A 71 13.47 -7.94 -0.21
CA GLU A 71 12.80 -8.05 1.08
C GLU A 71 11.33 -8.40 0.86
N SER A 72 10.88 -9.56 1.35
CA SER A 72 9.55 -10.10 1.04
C SER A 72 8.38 -9.14 1.33
N THR A 73 8.44 -8.35 2.41
CA THR A 73 7.41 -7.35 2.73
C THR A 73 7.50 -6.11 1.81
N ALA A 74 8.70 -5.69 1.42
CA ALA A 74 8.87 -4.58 0.48
C ALA A 74 8.39 -4.98 -0.92
N ASP A 75 8.67 -6.21 -1.35
CA ASP A 75 8.17 -6.76 -2.61
C ASP A 75 6.62 -6.82 -2.62
N CYS A 76 5.98 -7.14 -1.49
CA CYS A 76 4.52 -7.04 -1.35
C CYS A 76 4.01 -5.60 -1.55
N LEU A 77 4.65 -4.63 -0.91
CA LEU A 77 4.33 -3.21 -1.09
C LEU A 77 4.50 -2.79 -2.56
N HIS A 78 5.55 -3.28 -3.22
CA HIS A 78 5.82 -3.02 -4.63
C HIS A 78 4.73 -3.58 -5.55
N ALA A 79 4.30 -4.82 -5.29
CA ALA A 79 3.22 -5.46 -6.04
C ALA A 79 1.89 -4.70 -5.90
N ILE A 80 1.55 -4.26 -4.68
CA ILE A 80 0.35 -3.46 -4.43
C ILE A 80 0.48 -2.09 -5.08
N LEU A 81 1.64 -1.46 -4.97
CA LEU A 81 1.93 -0.17 -5.57
C LEU A 81 1.70 -0.17 -7.09
N HIS A 82 2.24 -1.15 -7.81
CA HIS A 82 2.04 -1.23 -9.27
C HIS A 82 0.57 -1.45 -9.65
N ARG A 83 -0.20 -2.22 -8.86
CA ARG A 83 -1.65 -2.33 -9.07
C ARG A 83 -2.33 -0.96 -8.99
N ARG A 84 -1.88 -0.12 -8.05
CA ARG A 84 -2.40 1.23 -7.85
C ARG A 84 -1.86 2.26 -8.85
N GLU A 85 -0.77 1.96 -9.54
CA GLU A 85 -0.29 2.75 -10.67
C GLU A 85 -1.07 2.50 -11.96
N GLY A 86 -1.88 1.44 -12.01
CA GLY A 86 -2.43 0.91 -13.25
C GLY A 86 -1.45 0.01 -14.01
N ASP A 87 -0.27 -0.29 -13.45
CA ASP A 87 0.70 -1.25 -14.00
C ASP A 87 0.38 -2.68 -13.51
N TYR A 88 -0.77 -3.18 -13.96
CA TYR A 88 -1.31 -4.49 -13.58
C TYR A 88 -0.40 -5.65 -13.98
N TRP A 89 0.29 -5.51 -15.11
CA TRP A 89 1.22 -6.53 -15.58
C TRP A 89 2.40 -6.69 -14.61
N ASN A 90 3.00 -5.58 -14.18
CA ASN A 90 4.14 -5.62 -13.28
C ASN A 90 3.72 -6.03 -11.85
N SER A 91 2.52 -5.63 -11.41
CA SER A 91 1.93 -6.17 -10.17
C SER A 91 1.84 -7.70 -10.20
N ASN A 92 1.32 -8.27 -11.30
CA ASN A 92 1.25 -9.73 -11.50
C ASN A 92 2.65 -10.38 -11.57
N TRP A 93 3.63 -9.71 -12.16
CA TRP A 93 5.01 -10.16 -12.20
C TRP A 93 5.60 -10.30 -10.78
N TRP A 94 5.41 -9.29 -9.93
CA TRP A 94 5.86 -9.32 -8.53
C TRP A 94 5.18 -10.43 -7.73
N TRP A 95 3.85 -10.55 -7.82
CA TRP A 95 3.11 -11.60 -7.10
C TRP A 95 3.56 -13.02 -7.47
N SER A 96 4.12 -13.21 -8.66
CA SER A 96 4.69 -14.50 -9.08
C SER A 96 5.93 -14.92 -8.31
N ARG A 97 6.58 -13.98 -7.62
CA ARG A 97 7.91 -14.13 -7.01
C ARG A 97 7.89 -13.98 -5.49
N ILE A 98 6.78 -13.49 -4.96
CA ILE A 98 6.61 -13.22 -3.53
C ILE A 98 6.13 -14.48 -2.81
N GLN A 99 6.80 -14.80 -1.71
CA GLN A 99 6.29 -15.69 -0.68
C GLN A 99 6.23 -14.91 0.62
N HIS A 100 5.02 -14.68 1.14
CA HIS A 100 4.83 -13.86 2.34
C HIS A 100 3.63 -14.37 3.17
N PRO A 101 3.73 -14.46 4.50
CA PRO A 101 2.66 -15.00 5.36
C PRO A 101 1.34 -14.23 5.28
N LEU A 102 1.38 -12.91 5.05
CA LEU A 102 0.14 -12.14 4.81
C LEU A 102 -0.58 -12.50 3.51
N PHE A 103 0.15 -13.04 2.53
CA PHE A 103 -0.31 -13.32 1.18
C PHE A 103 -0.03 -14.78 0.84
N PRO A 104 -0.72 -15.73 1.51
CA PRO A 104 -0.42 -17.16 1.38
C PRO A 104 -0.77 -17.75 0.01
N SER A 105 -1.50 -17.00 -0.83
CA SER A 105 -1.95 -17.48 -2.13
C SER A 105 -1.64 -16.48 -3.25
N THR A 106 -0.58 -16.76 -4.01
CA THR A 106 -0.26 -16.03 -5.25
C THR A 106 -1.46 -15.96 -6.20
N ARG A 107 -2.25 -17.05 -6.30
CA ARG A 107 -3.45 -17.09 -7.15
C ARG A 107 -4.46 -16.03 -6.72
N GLN A 108 -4.77 -15.94 -5.42
CA GLN A 108 -5.73 -14.95 -4.91
C GLN A 108 -5.23 -13.51 -5.16
N CYS A 109 -3.94 -13.23 -4.94
CA CYS A 109 -3.37 -11.91 -5.21
C CYS A 109 -3.55 -11.53 -6.69
N LYS A 110 -3.20 -12.42 -7.62
CA LYS A 110 -3.35 -12.17 -9.06
C LYS A 110 -4.80 -12.06 -9.49
N THR A 111 -5.70 -12.84 -8.91
CA THR A 111 -7.15 -12.70 -9.14
C THR A 111 -7.62 -11.30 -8.76
N PHE A 112 -7.13 -10.76 -7.64
CA PHE A 112 -7.50 -9.40 -7.22
C PHE A 112 -6.91 -8.32 -8.14
N VAL A 113 -5.66 -8.48 -8.60
CA VAL A 113 -5.07 -7.60 -9.63
C VAL A 113 -5.95 -7.55 -10.88
N ASN A 114 -6.36 -8.72 -11.40
CA ASN A 114 -7.18 -8.80 -12.60
C ASN A 114 -8.60 -8.25 -12.40
N ALA A 115 -9.13 -8.26 -11.17
CA ALA A 115 -10.41 -7.66 -10.85
C ALA A 115 -10.32 -6.13 -10.89
N CYS A 116 -9.27 -5.56 -10.26
CA CYS A 116 -8.99 -4.13 -10.35
C CYS A 116 -8.80 -3.65 -11.80
N GLU A 117 -8.04 -4.38 -12.62
CA GLU A 117 -7.79 -4.06 -14.03
C GLU A 117 -9.09 -3.96 -14.86
N LYS A 118 -10.09 -4.77 -14.54
CA LYS A 118 -11.37 -4.82 -15.27
C LYS A 118 -12.43 -3.90 -14.69
N SER A 119 -12.16 -3.31 -13.51
CA SER A 119 -13.10 -2.45 -12.82
C SER A 119 -13.48 -1.25 -13.68
N THR A 120 -14.77 -0.90 -13.69
CA THR A 120 -15.25 0.35 -14.27
C THR A 120 -15.35 1.41 -13.18
N PRO A 121 -14.61 2.54 -13.25
CA PRO A 121 -14.64 3.57 -12.22
C PRO A 121 -16.05 4.05 -11.88
N GLY A 122 -16.39 4.09 -10.59
CA GLY A 122 -17.71 4.53 -10.10
C GLY A 122 -18.83 3.49 -10.17
N SER A 123 -18.55 2.27 -10.64
CA SER A 123 -19.47 1.14 -10.49
C SER A 123 -19.57 0.66 -9.03
N GLU A 124 -20.58 -0.16 -8.72
CA GLU A 124 -20.68 -0.83 -7.41
C GLU A 124 -19.44 -1.71 -7.14
N GLU A 125 -19.00 -2.47 -8.15
CA GLU A 125 -17.78 -3.30 -8.11
C GLU A 125 -16.53 -2.46 -7.80
N ASP A 126 -16.39 -1.26 -8.39
CA ASP A 126 -15.28 -0.34 -8.05
C ASP A 126 -15.29 0.01 -6.55
N GLY A 127 -16.47 0.27 -5.98
CA GLY A 127 -16.62 0.53 -4.55
C GLY A 127 -16.17 -0.65 -3.69
N GLU A 128 -16.59 -1.87 -4.05
CA GLU A 128 -16.19 -3.10 -3.35
C GLU A 128 -14.69 -3.38 -3.44
N LEU A 129 -14.11 -3.21 -4.63
CA LEU A 129 -12.68 -3.41 -4.86
C LEU A 129 -11.84 -2.36 -4.12
N ARG A 130 -12.32 -1.12 -4.00
CA ARG A 130 -11.66 -0.07 -3.21
C ARG A 130 -11.67 -0.39 -1.72
N GLU A 131 -12.78 -0.91 -1.20
CA GLU A 131 -12.86 -1.38 0.18
C GLU A 131 -11.91 -2.57 0.42
N GLN A 132 -11.92 -3.57 -0.47
CA GLN A 132 -11.00 -4.70 -0.39
C GLN A 132 -9.53 -4.27 -0.43
N GLN A 133 -9.18 -3.37 -1.36
CA GLN A 133 -7.84 -2.79 -1.47
C GLN A 133 -7.47 -2.07 -0.18
N TRP A 134 -8.40 -1.32 0.40
CA TRP A 134 -8.12 -0.59 1.62
C TRP A 134 -7.90 -1.50 2.82
N GLN A 135 -8.68 -2.57 2.95
CA GLN A 135 -8.46 -3.59 3.99
C GLN A 135 -7.13 -4.31 3.82
N GLU A 136 -6.74 -4.64 2.58
CA GLU A 136 -5.42 -5.20 2.27
C GLU A 136 -4.30 -4.24 2.70
N MET A 137 -4.37 -2.97 2.30
CA MET A 137 -3.38 -1.96 2.64
C MET A 137 -3.26 -1.76 4.17
N LYS A 138 -4.39 -1.68 4.89
CA LYS A 138 -4.39 -1.59 6.36
C LYS A 138 -3.68 -2.79 7.02
N ARG A 139 -3.90 -4.01 6.51
CA ARG A 139 -3.22 -5.21 7.00
C ARG A 139 -1.72 -5.16 6.77
N VAL A 140 -1.27 -4.73 5.59
CA VAL A 140 0.17 -4.60 5.29
C VAL A 140 0.82 -3.51 6.13
N VAL A 141 0.18 -2.34 6.28
CA VAL A 141 0.68 -1.25 7.12
C VAL A 141 0.87 -1.71 8.56
N ARG A 142 -0.14 -2.36 9.15
CA ARG A 142 -0.03 -2.91 10.51
C ARG A 142 1.10 -3.92 10.63
N TRP A 143 1.17 -4.87 9.70
CA TRP A 143 2.24 -5.87 9.69
C TRP A 143 3.63 -5.24 9.65
N VAL A 144 3.83 -4.23 8.79
CA VAL A 144 5.11 -3.53 8.68
C VAL A 144 5.44 -2.80 9.98
N VAL A 145 4.47 -2.13 10.59
CA VAL A 145 4.67 -1.46 11.89
C VAL A 145 5.02 -2.49 12.97
N ASP A 146 4.31 -3.60 13.05
CA ASP A 146 4.51 -4.60 14.12
C ASP A 146 5.81 -5.41 13.97
N ASN A 147 6.34 -5.56 12.75
CA ASN A 147 7.50 -6.42 12.47
C ASN A 147 8.77 -5.67 12.03
N LYS A 148 8.68 -4.35 11.81
CA LYS A 148 9.78 -3.53 11.28
C LYS A 148 9.85 -2.13 11.90
N ALA A 149 9.05 -1.78 12.92
CA ALA A 149 9.23 -0.54 13.70
C ALA A 149 10.31 -0.67 14.78
#